data_AF-A0A3M8CL55-F1
#
_entry.id   AF-A0A3M8CL55-F1
#
_cell.length_a   1.000
_cell.length_b   1.000
_cell.length_c   1.000
_cell.angle_alpha   90.00
_cell.angle_beta   90.00
_cell.angle_gamma   90.00
#
_symmetry.space_group_name_H-M   'P 1'
#
loop_
_entity.id
_entity.type
_entity.pdbx_description
1 polymer ?
#
loop_
_entity_poly.entity_id
_entity_poly.type
_entity_poly.pdbx_seq_one_letter_code
_entity_poly.pdbx_strand_id
1 'polypeptide(L)'
;MNQFRVAQPYFPPTTNHVAKAAPQSATGNGSTFQQYLTESLGQTVKGKPLTFSQHAVNRLRDRGITLEAPQIERLETAVQKAASKGAKESLILMDNVAYVVSIVNRKIITAVDDGSMRDNVFTNIDSAIFV
;
A
#
# COMPACT_ATOMS: atom_id res chain seq x y z
N MET A 1 -54.91 49.72 -2.77
CA MET A 1 -53.47 49.87 -2.42
C MET A 1 -53.09 48.68 -1.56
N ASN A 2 -52.52 47.63 -2.16
CA ASN A 2 -52.17 46.41 -1.44
C ASN A 2 -50.69 46.47 -1.09
N GLN A 3 -50.39 46.65 0.20
CA GLN A 3 -49.01 46.62 0.69
C GLN A 3 -48.60 45.16 0.92
N PHE A 4 -47.68 44.67 0.08
CA PHE A 4 -46.98 43.42 0.32
C PHE A 4 -45.85 43.66 1.31
N ARG A 5 -45.94 43.07 2.50
CA ARG A 5 -44.83 43.04 3.47
C ARG A 5 -43.90 41.90 3.10
N VAL A 6 -42.76 42.25 2.51
CA VAL A 6 -41.66 41.31 2.22
C VAL A 6 -40.55 41.61 3.23
N ALA A 7 -39.93 40.56 3.78
CA ALA A 7 -38.90 40.56 4.82
C ALA A 7 -39.42 40.40 6.27
N GLN A 8 -39.83 39.19 6.63
CA GLN A 8 -39.59 38.68 7.97
C GLN A 8 -38.42 37.71 7.91
N PRO A 9 -37.29 37.97 8.59
CA PRO A 9 -36.19 37.03 8.63
C PRO A 9 -36.66 35.75 9.33
N TYR A 10 -36.52 34.62 8.64
CA TYR A 10 -36.76 33.30 9.20
C TYR A 10 -35.59 32.94 10.10
N PHE A 11 -35.84 32.86 11.40
CA PHE A 11 -34.87 32.33 12.36
C PHE A 11 -35.16 30.83 12.57
N PRO A 12 -34.22 29.94 12.20
CA PRO A 12 -34.40 28.52 12.46
C PRO A 12 -34.47 28.30 13.98
N PRO A 13 -35.33 27.39 14.46
CA PRO A 13 -35.37 27.06 15.87
C PRO A 13 -33.99 26.55 16.30
N THR A 14 -33.44 27.14 17.37
CA THR A 14 -32.23 26.62 17.98
C THR A 14 -32.53 25.21 18.47
N THR A 15 -31.90 24.22 17.87
CA THR A 15 -31.91 22.86 18.42
C THR A 15 -31.42 22.96 19.84
N ASN A 16 -32.26 22.58 20.81
CA ASN A 16 -31.82 22.37 22.18
C ASN A 16 -30.60 21.44 22.11
N HIS A 17 -29.41 22.00 22.36
CA HIS A 17 -28.24 21.19 22.62
C HIS A 17 -28.57 20.42 23.89
N VAL A 18 -28.95 19.16 23.70
CA VAL A 18 -29.18 18.20 24.77
C VAL A 18 -28.00 18.34 25.71
N ALA A 19 -28.30 18.67 26.97
CA ALA A 19 -27.30 18.79 28.02
C ALA A 19 -26.32 17.62 27.90
N LYS A 20 -25.02 17.95 27.86
CA LYS A 20 -23.92 17.00 27.66
C LYS A 20 -24.14 15.77 28.55
N ALA A 21 -24.65 14.70 27.96
CA ALA A 21 -24.71 13.41 28.59
C ALA A 21 -23.26 12.98 28.83
N ALA A 22 -22.98 12.49 30.04
CA ALA A 22 -21.74 11.81 30.37
C ALA A 22 -21.43 10.75 29.29
N PRO A 23 -20.16 10.45 29.00
CA PRO A 23 -19.81 9.50 27.94
C PRO A 23 -20.43 8.14 28.27
N GLN A 24 -21.57 7.86 27.62
CA GLN A 24 -22.07 6.50 27.51
C GLN A 24 -21.08 5.79 26.61
N SER A 25 -20.23 4.97 27.22
CA SER A 25 -19.47 3.95 26.54
C SER A 25 -20.44 3.16 25.67
N ALA A 26 -20.44 3.45 24.37
CA ALA A 26 -21.21 2.70 23.41
C ALA A 26 -20.64 1.28 23.41
N THR A 27 -21.31 0.36 24.10
CA THR A 27 -21.18 -1.08 23.90
C THR A 27 -21.82 -1.42 22.55
N GLY A 28 -21.28 -0.87 21.48
CA GLY A 28 -21.55 -1.32 20.12
C GLY A 28 -20.67 -2.54 19.86
N ASN A 29 -21.26 -3.61 19.37
CA ASN A 29 -20.57 -4.81 18.87
C ASN A 29 -19.73 -4.53 17.60
N GLY A 30 -19.06 -3.37 17.53
CA GLY A 30 -18.11 -3.01 16.49
C GLY A 30 -16.70 -3.11 17.06
N SER A 31 -15.79 -3.72 16.30
CA SER A 31 -14.38 -3.78 16.64
C SER A 31 -13.85 -2.39 17.00
N THR A 32 -13.07 -2.31 18.06
CA THR A 32 -12.39 -1.07 18.45
C THR A 32 -11.45 -0.62 17.32
N PHE A 33 -11.17 0.68 17.18
CA PHE A 33 -10.18 1.18 16.21
C PHE A 33 -8.84 0.42 16.32
N GLN A 34 -8.45 0.07 17.55
CA GLN A 34 -7.28 -0.74 17.83
C GLN A 34 -7.33 -2.13 17.16
N GLN A 35 -8.50 -2.76 17.09
CA GLN A 35 -8.71 -4.02 16.37
C GLN A 35 -8.57 -3.83 14.86
N TYR A 36 -9.21 -2.81 14.27
CA TYR A 36 -9.05 -2.53 12.83
C TYR A 36 -7.60 -2.21 12.45
N LEU A 37 -6.91 -1.46 13.29
CA LEU A 37 -5.48 -1.16 13.13
C LEU A 37 -4.65 -2.46 13.19
N THR A 38 -4.90 -3.30 14.20
CA THR A 38 -4.17 -4.58 14.39
C THR A 38 -4.47 -5.56 13.26
N GLU A 39 -5.70 -5.63 12.77
CA GLU A 39 -6.11 -6.43 11.61
C GLU A 39 -5.35 -5.96 10.35
N SER A 40 -5.34 -4.64 10.11
CA SER A 40 -4.70 -4.04 8.93
C SER A 40 -3.17 -4.21 8.95
N LEU A 41 -2.53 -4.05 10.12
CA LEU A 41 -1.09 -4.26 10.30
C LEU A 41 -0.71 -5.77 10.35
N GLY A 42 -1.56 -6.60 10.93
CA GLY A 42 -1.35 -8.05 11.05
C GLY A 42 -1.29 -8.74 9.70
N GLN A 43 -2.13 -8.30 8.76
CA GLN A 43 -2.12 -8.77 7.36
C GLN A 43 -0.86 -8.35 6.57
N THR A 44 -0.12 -7.34 7.02
CA THR A 44 1.05 -6.81 6.29
C THR A 44 2.37 -7.45 6.70
N VAL A 45 2.50 -7.96 7.93
CA VAL A 45 3.85 -8.15 8.53
C VAL A 45 4.26 -9.62 8.77
N LYS A 46 3.35 -10.59 8.85
CA LYS A 46 3.74 -12.00 9.12
C LYS A 46 3.22 -12.97 8.05
N GLY A 47 4.14 -13.57 7.30
CA GLY A 47 3.89 -14.76 6.49
C GLY A 47 3.24 -14.54 5.12
N LYS A 48 3.14 -13.30 4.63
CA LYS A 48 2.59 -13.05 3.30
C LYS A 48 3.60 -13.47 2.21
N PRO A 49 3.25 -14.38 1.28
CA PRO A 49 4.15 -14.77 0.21
C PRO A 49 4.47 -13.57 -0.69
N LEU A 50 5.62 -13.60 -1.35
CA LEU A 50 5.93 -12.60 -2.36
C LEU A 50 4.95 -12.71 -3.54
N THR A 51 4.34 -11.59 -3.91
CA THR A 51 3.33 -11.53 -4.98
C THR A 51 3.82 -10.74 -6.20
N PHE A 52 3.14 -10.92 -7.34
CA PHE A 52 3.46 -10.24 -8.58
C PHE A 52 2.32 -9.29 -8.97
N SER A 53 2.66 -8.09 -9.42
CA SER A 53 1.70 -7.21 -10.07
C SER A 53 1.35 -7.74 -11.48
N GLN A 54 0.23 -7.29 -12.03
CA GLN A 54 -0.11 -7.61 -13.42
C GLN A 54 0.97 -7.10 -14.41
N HIS A 55 1.57 -5.94 -14.12
CA HIS A 55 2.64 -5.40 -14.95
C HIS A 55 3.87 -6.30 -14.92
N ALA A 56 4.26 -6.79 -13.73
CA ALA A 56 5.37 -7.73 -13.58
C ALA A 56 5.12 -9.02 -14.37
N VAL A 57 3.95 -9.64 -14.23
CA VAL A 57 3.60 -10.87 -14.95
C VAL A 57 3.67 -10.66 -16.47
N ASN A 58 3.08 -9.59 -16.98
CA ASN A 58 3.13 -9.28 -18.41
C ASN A 58 4.58 -9.08 -18.86
N ARG A 59 5.37 -8.33 -18.08
CA ARG A 59 6.75 -8.00 -18.45
C ARG A 59 7.68 -9.21 -18.44
N LEU A 60 7.51 -10.11 -17.47
CA LEU A 60 8.21 -11.40 -17.41
C LEU A 60 7.88 -12.24 -18.64
N ARG A 61 6.59 -12.35 -18.98
CA ARG A 61 6.13 -13.10 -20.15
C ARG A 61 6.67 -12.51 -21.46
N ASP A 62 6.56 -11.20 -21.64
CA ASP A 62 6.97 -10.51 -22.87
C ASP A 62 8.49 -10.55 -23.10
N ARG A 63 9.27 -10.74 -22.03
CA ARG A 63 10.73 -10.91 -22.08
C ARG A 63 11.19 -12.37 -22.01
N GLY A 64 10.26 -13.33 -21.90
CA GLY A 64 10.61 -14.74 -21.74
C GLY A 64 11.40 -15.04 -20.46
N ILE A 65 11.21 -14.23 -19.41
CA ILE A 65 11.86 -14.43 -18.11
C ILE A 65 11.00 -15.39 -17.30
N THR A 66 11.52 -16.59 -17.08
CA THR A 66 10.92 -17.58 -16.19
C THR A 66 11.56 -17.48 -14.81
N LEU A 67 10.73 -17.48 -13.77
CA LEU A 67 11.18 -17.52 -12.38
C LEU A 67 10.93 -18.92 -11.82
N GLU A 68 12.01 -19.65 -11.61
CA GLU A 68 11.99 -20.96 -10.95
C GLU A 68 11.98 -20.80 -9.43
N ALA A 69 11.62 -21.88 -8.71
CA ALA A 69 11.57 -21.87 -7.25
C ALA A 69 12.84 -21.30 -6.57
N PRO A 70 14.08 -21.62 -7.01
CA PRO A 70 15.30 -21.06 -6.42
C PRO A 70 15.45 -19.54 -6.64
N GLN A 71 14.91 -19.01 -7.73
CA GLN A 71 14.94 -17.56 -8.01
C GLN A 71 13.91 -16.83 -7.13
N ILE A 72 12.74 -17.44 -6.92
CA ILE A 72 11.73 -16.90 -6.00
C ILE A 72 12.28 -16.84 -4.57
N GLU A 73 12.93 -17.91 -4.10
CA GLU A 73 13.53 -17.95 -2.75
C GLU A 73 14.62 -16.88 -2.56
N ARG A 74 15.47 -16.68 -3.58
CA ARG A 74 16.47 -15.61 -3.59
C ARG A 74 15.81 -14.23 -3.52
N LEU A 75 14.73 -13.99 -4.27
CA LEU A 75 13.95 -12.76 -4.21
C LEU A 75 13.31 -12.56 -2.84
N GLU A 76 12.73 -13.59 -2.24
CA GLU A 76 12.16 -13.49 -0.88
C GLU A 76 13.22 -13.14 0.16
N THR A 77 14.40 -13.74 0.05
CA THR A 77 15.54 -13.45 0.92
C THR A 77 15.99 -12.01 0.78
N ALA A 78 16.09 -11.51 -0.46
CA ALA A 78 16.45 -10.13 -0.74
C ALA A 78 15.41 -9.14 -0.20
N VAL A 79 14.12 -9.43 -0.37
CA VAL A 79 13.01 -8.64 0.20
C VAL A 79 13.08 -8.62 1.73
N GLN A 80 13.36 -9.76 2.36
CA GLN A 80 13.50 -9.84 3.81
C GLN A 80 14.71 -9.03 4.31
N LYS A 81 15.82 -9.04 3.58
CA LYS A 81 17.01 -8.24 3.86
C LYS A 81 16.77 -6.73 3.66
N ALA A 82 15.94 -6.35 2.69
CA ALA A 82 15.50 -4.98 2.51
C ALA A 82 14.62 -4.54 3.69
N ALA A 83 13.63 -5.37 4.04
CA ALA A 83 12.69 -5.12 5.12
C ALA A 83 13.38 -4.94 6.48
N SER A 84 14.38 -5.78 6.78
CA SER A 84 15.15 -5.67 8.03
C SER A 84 15.96 -4.38 8.14
N LYS A 85 16.21 -3.71 7.02
CA LYS A 85 16.87 -2.40 6.95
C LYS A 85 15.89 -1.23 6.84
N GLY A 86 14.58 -1.50 6.91
CA GLY A 86 13.54 -0.47 6.83
C GLY A 86 13.31 0.09 5.42
N ALA A 87 13.77 -0.61 4.38
CA ALA A 87 13.45 -0.24 3.00
C ALA A 87 11.94 -0.36 2.72
N LYS A 88 11.42 0.54 1.89
CA LYS A 88 10.02 0.53 1.46
C LYS A 88 9.89 0.09 0.01
N GLU A 89 10.76 0.60 -0.86
CA GLU A 89 10.77 0.31 -2.30
C GLU A 89 12.21 0.03 -2.74
N SER A 90 12.45 -1.17 -3.26
CA SER A 90 13.80 -1.63 -3.60
C SER A 90 13.94 -2.00 -5.07
N LEU A 91 15.12 -1.72 -5.61
CA LEU A 91 15.61 -2.34 -6.84
C LEU A 91 16.42 -3.58 -6.48
N ILE A 92 16.02 -4.74 -6.99
CA ILE A 92 16.76 -6.00 -6.78
C ILE A 92 17.33 -6.44 -8.12
N LEU A 93 18.65 -6.52 -8.23
CA LEU A 93 19.34 -7.02 -9.41
C LEU A 93 19.74 -8.48 -9.16
N MET A 94 19.23 -9.39 -10.00
CA MET A 94 19.49 -10.83 -9.92
C MET A 94 19.52 -11.43 -11.33
N ASP A 95 20.53 -12.25 -11.65
CA ASP A 95 20.66 -12.94 -12.93
C ASP A 95 20.51 -12.01 -14.16
N ASN A 96 21.07 -10.80 -14.08
CA ASN A 96 20.97 -9.73 -15.09
C ASN A 96 19.54 -9.22 -15.35
N VAL A 97 18.62 -9.43 -14.41
CA VAL A 97 17.27 -8.87 -14.40
C VAL A 97 17.09 -7.98 -13.17
N ALA A 98 16.60 -6.77 -13.38
CA ALA A 98 16.26 -5.83 -12.33
C ALA A 98 14.76 -5.93 -12.01
N TYR A 99 14.45 -6.14 -10.74
CA TYR A 99 13.10 -6.21 -10.21
C TYR A 99 12.83 -4.98 -9.35
N VAL A 100 11.77 -4.26 -9.65
CA VAL A 100 11.27 -3.18 -8.77
C VAL A 100 10.27 -3.79 -7.81
N VAL A 101 10.52 -3.68 -6.51
CA VAL A 101 9.76 -4.40 -5.49
C VAL A 101 9.32 -3.47 -4.38
N SER A 102 8.02 -3.51 -4.10
CA SER A 102 7.46 -2.90 -2.91
C SER A 102 7.64 -3.84 -1.73
N ILE A 103 8.52 -3.45 -0.81
CA ILE A 103 8.86 -4.22 0.39
C ILE A 103 7.70 -4.22 1.37
N VAL A 104 7.05 -3.05 1.54
CA VAL A 104 5.86 -2.90 2.39
C VAL A 104 4.74 -3.82 1.95
N ASN A 105 4.53 -3.93 0.63
CA ASN A 105 3.44 -4.74 0.07
C ASN A 105 3.85 -6.18 -0.26
N ARG A 106 5.14 -6.52 -0.10
CA ARG A 106 5.76 -7.78 -0.57
C ARG A 106 5.30 -8.11 -2.00
N LYS A 107 5.51 -7.17 -2.92
CA LYS A 107 5.02 -7.25 -4.29
C LYS A 107 6.04 -6.78 -5.31
N ILE A 108 6.32 -7.61 -6.30
CA ILE A 108 7.10 -7.22 -7.48
C ILE A 108 6.21 -6.37 -8.38
N ILE A 109 6.63 -5.13 -8.60
CA ILE A 109 5.92 -4.16 -9.44
C ILE A 109 6.26 -4.40 -10.91
N THR A 110 7.54 -4.56 -11.26
CA THR A 110 8.00 -4.83 -12.63
C THR A 110 9.34 -5.55 -12.67
N ALA A 111 9.70 -6.05 -13.85
CA ALA A 111 10.98 -6.70 -14.14
C ALA A 111 11.58 -6.11 -15.42
N VAL A 112 12.89 -5.89 -15.45
CA VAL A 112 13.62 -5.28 -16.56
C VAL A 112 14.85 -6.13 -16.86
N ASP A 113 14.99 -6.57 -18.11
CA ASP A 113 16.13 -7.35 -18.60
C ASP A 113 17.35 -6.47 -18.92
N ASP A 114 18.55 -7.07 -18.91
CA ASP A 114 19.83 -6.40 -19.19
C ASP A 114 19.81 -5.50 -20.43
N GLY A 115 19.21 -5.99 -21.52
CA GLY A 115 19.15 -5.27 -22.79
C GLY A 115 18.40 -3.93 -22.71
N SER A 116 17.48 -3.78 -21.75
CA SER A 116 16.80 -2.51 -21.51
C SER A 116 17.27 -1.79 -20.25
N MET A 117 18.12 -2.40 -19.42
CA MET A 117 18.52 -1.81 -18.15
C MET A 117 19.44 -0.59 -18.30
N ARG A 118 20.35 -0.60 -19.29
CA ARG A 118 21.41 0.42 -19.45
C ARG A 118 20.89 1.84 -19.67
N ASP A 119 19.71 1.99 -20.26
CA ASP A 119 19.12 3.30 -20.59
C ASP A 119 17.96 3.69 -19.66
N ASN A 120 17.63 2.83 -18.68
CA ASN A 120 16.50 3.05 -17.78
C ASN A 120 16.91 3.80 -16.51
N VAL A 121 16.11 4.80 -16.13
CA VAL A 121 16.24 5.51 -14.85
C VAL A 121 15.18 5.00 -13.89
N PHE A 122 15.62 4.46 -12.76
CA PHE A 122 14.74 4.00 -11.68
C PHE A 122 14.59 5.11 -10.64
N THR A 123 13.36 5.51 -10.36
CA THR A 123 13.02 6.54 -9.35
C THR A 123 12.18 5.92 -8.25
N ASN A 124 12.01 6.65 -7.13
CA ASN A 124 11.23 6.20 -5.98
C ASN A 124 11.73 4.88 -5.39
N ILE A 125 13.05 4.68 -5.44
CA ILE A 125 13.76 3.56 -4.85
C ILE A 125 14.59 4.09 -3.69
N ASP A 126 14.45 3.51 -2.50
CA ASP A 126 15.23 3.88 -1.33
C ASP A 126 16.39 2.92 -1.04
N SER A 127 16.48 1.83 -1.82
CA SER A 127 17.44 0.76 -1.60
C SER A 127 17.70 -0.07 -2.85
N ALA A 128 18.95 -0.51 -3.02
CA ALA A 128 19.34 -1.41 -4.09
C ALA A 128 20.03 -2.65 -3.51
N ILE A 129 19.70 -3.83 -4.03
CA ILE A 129 20.22 -5.10 -3.58
C ILE A 129 20.72 -5.88 -4.79
N PHE A 130 21.93 -6.39 -4.68
CA PHE A 130 22.56 -7.26 -5.66
C PHE A 130 22.56 -8.68 -5.09
N VAL A 131 22.07 -9.64 -5.87
CA VAL A 131 21.87 -11.04 -5.49
C VAL A 131 22.54 -11.96 -6.50
#